data_AF-A0A965A188-F1
#
_entry.id   AF-A0A965A188-F1
#
_cell.length_a   1.000
_cell.length_b   1.000
_cell.length_c   1.000
_cell.angle_alpha   90.00
_cell.angle_beta   90.00
_cell.angle_gamma   90.00
#
_symmetry.space_group_name_H-M   'P 1'
#
loop_
_entity.id
_entity.type
_entity.pdbx_description
1 polymer ?
#
loop_
_entity_poly.entity_id
_entity_poly.type
_entity_poly.pdbx_seq_one_letter_code
_entity_poly.pdbx_strand_id
1 'polypeptide(L)'
;MPWCEECSKYFVPNALTTSGDCPKCGSTISQSNINGKPIVEIVTPETLDLRKLASSNGDQEKVPWHFKLLVAMLVAYLSWRVVSLFI
;
A
#
# COMPACT_ATOMS: atom_id res chain seq x y z
N MET A 1 4.74 11.78 -2.68
CA MET A 1 4.02 12.93 -3.27
C MET A 1 5.07 13.93 -3.79
N PRO A 2 5.18 14.17 -5.11
CA PRO A 2 6.29 14.91 -5.70
C PRO A 2 6.33 16.36 -5.22
N TRP A 3 7.37 16.74 -4.48
CA TRP A 3 7.60 18.08 -3.98
C TRP A 3 8.87 18.65 -4.58
N CYS A 4 8.81 19.89 -5.05
CA CYS A 4 9.97 20.62 -5.54
C CYS A 4 10.41 21.65 -4.49
N GLU A 5 11.63 21.51 -3.97
CA GLU A 5 12.16 22.39 -2.92
C GLU A 5 12.39 23.83 -3.41
N GLU A 6 12.99 24.01 -4.59
CA GLU A 6 13.19 25.35 -5.17
C GLU A 6 11.89 26.10 -5.43
N CYS A 7 10.83 25.37 -5.82
CA CYS A 7 9.54 25.98 -6.12
C CYS A 7 8.60 26.04 -4.92
N SER A 8 8.96 25.39 -3.80
CA SER A 8 8.08 25.15 -2.65
C SER A 8 6.66 24.76 -3.05
N LYS A 9 6.53 23.83 -4.01
CA LYS A 9 5.25 23.47 -4.61
C LYS A 9 5.13 21.97 -4.87
N TYR A 10 3.93 21.46 -4.59
CA TYR A 10 3.51 20.12 -4.92
C TYR A 10 3.11 19.99 -6.39
N PHE A 11 3.58 18.94 -7.06
CA PHE A 11 3.23 18.60 -8.43
C PHE A 11 2.64 17.19 -8.51
N VAL A 12 1.58 17.03 -9.31
CA VAL A 12 1.05 15.71 -9.65
C VAL A 12 1.91 15.05 -10.74
N PRO A 13 2.01 13.71 -10.81
CA PRO A 13 2.89 13.01 -11.77
C PRO A 13 2.71 13.46 -13.23
N ASN A 14 1.48 13.74 -13.65
CA ASN A 14 1.16 14.19 -15.02
C ASN A 14 1.60 15.63 -15.32
N ALA A 15 2.03 16.38 -14.31
CA ALA A 15 2.49 17.76 -14.45
C ALA A 15 4.03 17.87 -14.50
N LEU A 16 4.76 16.76 -14.46
CA LEU A 16 6.22 16.74 -14.68
C LEU A 16 6.55 16.59 -16.16
N THR A 17 7.80 16.88 -16.51
CA THR A 17 8.34 16.59 -17.85
C THR A 17 8.43 15.09 -18.08
N THR A 18 8.66 14.66 -19.33
CA THR A 18 8.85 13.24 -19.70
C THR A 18 10.05 12.60 -19.00
N SER A 19 11.00 13.40 -18.51
CA SER A 19 12.16 12.98 -17.73
C SER A 19 11.90 12.94 -16.22
N GLY A 20 10.74 13.41 -15.74
CA GLY A 20 10.41 13.46 -14.30
C GLY A 20 10.94 14.70 -13.57
N ASP A 21 11.30 15.77 -14.30
CA ASP A 21 11.82 17.01 -13.73
C ASP A 21 10.73 18.07 -13.54
N CYS A 22 11.00 19.05 -12.69
CA CYS A 22 10.12 20.20 -12.47
C CYS A 22 10.05 21.08 -13.73
N PRO A 23 8.88 21.34 -14.34
CA PRO A 23 8.79 22.17 -15.55
C PRO A 23 9.10 23.66 -15.32
N LYS A 24 9.16 24.11 -14.06
CA LYS A 24 9.36 25.53 -13.71
C LYS A 24 10.82 25.89 -13.47
N CYS A 25 11.57 25.00 -12.82
CA CYS A 25 12.97 25.25 -12.43
C CYS A 25 13.95 24.18 -12.95
N GLY A 26 13.47 23.08 -13.53
CA GLY A 26 14.31 22.03 -14.10
C GLY A 26 15.01 21.13 -13.07
N SER A 27 14.69 21.23 -11.78
CA SER A 27 15.29 20.36 -10.76
C SER A 27 14.68 18.95 -10.79
N THR A 28 15.54 17.95 -10.56
CA THR A 28 15.16 16.54 -10.45
C THR A 28 14.41 16.31 -9.15
N ILE A 29 13.14 15.88 -9.26
CA ILE A 29 12.29 15.65 -8.10
C ILE A 29 12.46 14.20 -7.65
N SER A 30 12.83 13.98 -6.38
CA SER A 30 12.91 12.64 -5.81
C SER A 30 11.49 12.09 -5.60
N GLN A 31 11.05 11.25 -6.53
CA GLN A 31 9.75 10.59 -6.44
C GLN A 31 9.90 9.26 -5.68
N SER A 32 8.90 8.92 -4.88
CA SER A 32 8.79 7.63 -4.19
C SER A 32 7.39 7.05 -4.39
N ASN A 33 7.30 5.74 -4.60
CA ASN A 33 6.03 5.03 -4.78
C ASN A 33 5.31 4.81 -3.45
N ILE A 34 4.11 4.22 -3.50
CA ILE A 34 3.28 3.90 -2.31
C ILE A 34 3.99 3.00 -1.29
N ASN A 35 5.05 2.28 -1.70
CA ASN A 35 5.86 1.41 -0.86
C ASN A 35 7.16 2.09 -0.39
N GLY A 36 7.28 3.41 -0.56
CA GLY A 36 8.46 4.20 -0.15
C GLY A 36 9.71 3.97 -1.00
N LYS A 37 9.63 3.22 -2.12
CA LYS A 37 10.78 2.96 -2.99
C LYS A 37 10.95 4.10 -4.00
N PRO A 38 12.19 4.58 -4.25
CA PRO A 38 12.42 5.63 -5.25
C PRO A 38 12.00 5.15 -6.64
N ILE A 39 11.22 5.97 -7.34
CA ILE A 39 10.79 5.72 -8.72
C ILE A 39 11.92 6.24 -9.62
N VAL A 40 12.79 5.33 -10.08
CA VAL A 40 13.94 5.65 -10.96
C VAL A 40 13.54 5.58 -12.43
N GLU A 41 12.35 5.04 -12.73
CA GLU A 41 11.85 4.80 -14.07
C GLU A 41 10.34 5.05 -14.12
N ILE A 42 9.88 5.53 -15.28
CA ILE A 42 8.46 5.76 -15.55
C ILE A 42 7.76 4.41 -15.54
N VAL A 43 6.78 4.25 -14.65
CA VAL A 43 6.03 3.00 -14.51
C VAL A 43 5.12 2.81 -15.72
N THR A 44 5.59 2.05 -16.70
CA THR A 44 4.85 1.62 -17.89
C THR A 44 4.22 0.25 -17.65
N PRO A 45 3.12 -0.10 -18.35
CA PRO A 45 2.44 -1.39 -18.15
C PRO A 45 3.34 -2.62 -18.40
N GLU A 46 4.42 -2.46 -19.14
CA GLU A 46 5.42 -3.49 -19.42
C GLU A 46 6.51 -3.61 -18.34
N THR A 47 6.80 -2.54 -17.59
CA THR A 47 7.75 -2.55 -16.46
C THR A 47 7.07 -2.81 -15.12
N LEU A 48 5.75 -2.63 -15.06
CA LEU A 48 4.96 -2.94 -13.89
C LEU A 48 4.48 -4.40 -13.95
N ASP A 49 5.22 -5.31 -13.34
CA ASP A 49 4.80 -6.71 -13.22
C ASP A 49 3.67 -6.87 -12.17
N LEU A 50 2.43 -6.68 -12.60
CA LEU A 50 1.22 -6.85 -11.77
C LEU A 50 1.23 -8.22 -11.08
N ARG A 51 1.71 -9.25 -11.76
CA ARG A 51 1.77 -10.63 -11.24
C ARG A 51 2.73 -10.77 -10.05
N LYS A 52 3.82 -10.00 -10.04
CA LYS A 52 4.82 -10.03 -8.97
C LYS A 52 4.37 -9.24 -7.75
N LEU A 53 3.59 -8.18 -7.96
CA LEU A 53 2.94 -7.41 -6.89
C LEU A 53 1.73 -8.15 -6.28
N ALA A 54 0.94 -8.81 -7.13
CA ALA A 54 -0.21 -9.60 -6.70
C ALA A 54 0.19 -10.95 -6.09
N SER A 55 1.41 -11.42 -6.35
CA SER A 55 2.02 -12.53 -5.61
C SER A 55 2.37 -12.07 -4.21
N SER A 56 1.35 -11.86 -3.38
CA SER A 56 1.44 -12.09 -1.95
C SER A 56 1.92 -13.53 -1.81
N ASN A 57 3.24 -13.70 -1.64
CA ASN A 57 3.79 -14.97 -1.22
C ASN A 57 3.07 -15.34 0.06
N GLY A 58 2.54 -16.56 0.12
CA GLY A 58 1.77 -17.11 1.23
C GLY A 58 2.63 -17.35 2.47
N ASP A 59 3.45 -16.37 2.82
CA ASP A 59 4.19 -16.30 4.06
C ASP A 59 3.15 -16.00 5.12
N GLN A 60 2.73 -17.08 5.77
CA GLN A 60 1.95 -17.14 7.00
C GLN A 60 2.22 -15.90 7.87
N GLU A 61 1.44 -14.83 7.65
CA GLU A 61 1.45 -13.65 8.49
C GLU A 61 0.75 -14.08 9.77
N LYS A 62 1.59 -14.63 10.66
CA LYS A 62 1.24 -15.42 11.82
C LYS A 62 0.13 -14.71 12.56
N VAL A 63 -1.08 -15.28 12.48
CA VAL A 63 -2.29 -14.64 12.99
C VAL A 63 -2.00 -14.16 14.40
N PRO A 64 -2.07 -12.84 14.67
CA PRO A 64 -1.58 -12.28 15.92
C PRO A 64 -2.29 -12.97 17.08
N TRP A 65 -1.56 -13.33 18.14
CA TRP A 65 -2.07 -14.20 19.22
C TRP A 65 -3.43 -13.73 19.79
N HIS A 66 -3.62 -12.41 19.88
CA HIS A 66 -4.87 -11.81 20.33
C HIS A 66 -6.07 -12.07 19.39
N PHE A 67 -5.84 -12.22 18.07
CA PHE A 67 -6.90 -12.52 17.10
C PHE A 67 -7.49 -13.91 17.35
N LYS A 68 -6.65 -14.89 17.69
CA LYS A 68 -7.10 -16.23 18.06
C LYS A 68 -7.96 -16.21 19.33
N LEU A 69 -7.67 -15.33 20.30
CA LEU A 69 -8.50 -15.14 21.50
C LEU A 69 -9.87 -14.57 21.17
N LEU A 70 -9.93 -13.54 20.32
CA LEU A 70 -11.21 -12.96 19.88
C LEU A 70 -12.09 -14.00 19.19
N VAL A 71 -11.51 -14.81 18.30
CA VAL A 71 -12.24 -15.90 17.62
C VAL A 71 -12.73 -16.96 18.61
N ALA A 72 -11.90 -17.35 19.58
CA ALA A 72 -12.30 -18.34 20.59
C ALA A 72 -13.48 -17.84 21.45
N MET A 73 -13.42 -16.58 21.90
CA MET A 73 -14.50 -15.97 22.68
C MET A 73 -15.79 -15.84 21.86
N LEU A 74 -15.68 -15.47 20.58
CA LEU A 74 -16.82 -15.40 19.65
C LEU A 74 -17.51 -16.77 19.53
N VAL A 75 -16.74 -17.84 19.29
CA VAL A 75 -17.29 -19.20 19.14
C VAL A 75 -17.94 -19.68 20.44
N ALA A 76 -17.34 -19.41 21.59
CA ALA A 76 -17.91 -19.75 22.88
C ALA A 76 -19.26 -19.04 23.12
N TYR A 77 -19.34 -17.74 22.82
CA TYR A 77 -20.57 -16.97 22.94
C TYR A 77 -21.65 -17.47 21.97
N LEU A 78 -21.31 -17.70 20.70
CA LEU A 78 -22.26 -18.20 19.71
C LEU A 78 -22.76 -19.60 20.07
N SER A 79 -21.88 -20.49 20.54
CA SER A 79 -22.26 -21.83 21.00
C SER A 79 -23.22 -21.76 22.19
N TRP A 80 -22.90 -20.93 23.19
CA TRP A 80 -23.79 -20.67 24.32
C TRP A 80 -25.13 -20.10 23.86
N ARG A 81 -25.09 -19.13 22.93
CA ARG A 81 -26.29 -18.49 22.39
C ARG A 81 -27.19 -19.51 21.68
N VAL A 82 -26.61 -20.38 20.86
CA VAL A 82 -27.35 -21.44 20.16
C VAL A 82 -28.00 -22.39 21.18
N VAL A 83 -27.28 -22.85 22.19
CA VAL A 83 -27.85 -23.69 23.26
C VAL A 83 -28.97 -22.95 24.01
N SER A 84 -28.77 -21.67 24.33
CA SER A 84 -29.78 -20.83 25.00
C SER A 84 -31.02 -20.50 24.18
N LEU A 85 -31.01 -20.76 22.86
CA LEU A 85 -32.21 -20.64 22.03
C LEU A 85 -33.07 -21.90 22.06
N PHE A 86 -32.48 -23.06 22.41
CA PHE A 86 -33.15 -24.36 22.43
C PHE A 86 -33.52 -24.85 23.84
N ILE A 87 -33.04 -24.16 24.88
CA ILE A 87 -33.40 -24.33 26.29
C ILE A 87 -34.28 -23.15 26.71
#